data_AF-A0A7W8N2S6-F1
#
_entry.id   AF-A0A7W8N2S6-F1
#
_cell.length_a   1.000
_cell.length_b   1.000
_cell.length_c   1.000
_cell.angle_alpha   90.00
_cell.angle_beta   90.00
_cell.angle_gamma   90.00
#
_symmetry.space_group_name_H-M   'P 1'
#
loop_
_entity.id
_entity.type
_entity.pdbx_description
1 polymer ?
#
loop_
_entity_poly.entity_id
_entity_poly.type
_entity_poly.pdbx_seq_one_letter_code
_entity_poly.pdbx_strand_id
1 'polypeptide(L)'
;MPEHPRELPHLYLRGSGKPEPYTSKTPPPRHALPQRERAAHAEAIRDTLRVALAAAATQRNERDPALLAGTAGFYLDFEIPAGSENAAELLENRLKHIELVAFRQPVTTEAAIATVFVPDTASEHFLKKIDKYEQENTRKGNPKGEALIARIDRVTIAAVRSLYTDDPDLYPADGEAIWWEVWLRNEHTDSFRAVTERLNLPVQQTRLSFPDREVCLVYGDSAVIGRLFLNCDSIAELRRAKDLPGHFVTWSNVEQAEWATDLADRIVMPITDDVAVCILDSGVTVTHPLLAPALAPNDVQVYDPAWSLQDNRGHGTNMAGVALYGDLASVLESASDHSLLDPAAL
;
A
#
# COMPACT_ATOMS: atom_id res chain seq x y z
N MET A 1 15.01 -23.45 21.90
CA MET A 1 15.98 -22.76 21.02
C MET A 1 16.96 -22.01 21.90
N PRO A 2 18.29 -22.16 21.76
CA PRO A 2 19.22 -21.30 22.48
C PRO A 2 19.01 -19.86 21.98
N GLU A 3 18.71 -18.95 22.91
CA GLU A 3 18.63 -17.52 22.62
C GLU A 3 20.03 -17.04 22.23
N HIS A 4 20.28 -16.95 20.92
CA HIS A 4 21.43 -16.19 20.45
C HIS A 4 21.18 -14.73 20.83
N PRO A 5 22.12 -14.06 21.55
CA PRO A 5 21.98 -12.66 21.87
C PRO A 5 21.87 -11.87 20.56
N ARG A 6 20.69 -11.29 20.32
CA ARG A 6 20.42 -10.43 19.16
C ARG A 6 21.05 -9.04 19.30
N GLU A 7 21.68 -8.76 20.45
CA GLU A 7 22.44 -7.55 20.73
C GLU A 7 23.88 -7.65 20.20
N LEU A 8 24.05 -7.94 18.91
CA LEU A 8 25.34 -7.74 18.26
C LEU A 8 25.43 -6.28 17.79
N PRO A 9 26.54 -5.57 18.05
CA PRO A 9 26.70 -4.21 17.57
C PRO A 9 26.58 -4.18 16.05
N HIS A 10 25.62 -3.39 15.54
CA HIS A 10 25.46 -3.17 14.11
C HIS A 10 26.77 -2.63 13.50
N LEU A 11 27.26 -3.31 12.48
CA LEU A 11 28.42 -2.88 11.70
C LEU A 11 28.02 -1.72 10.78
N TYR A 12 28.18 -0.49 11.27
CA TYR A 12 28.02 0.71 10.47
C TYR A 12 29.33 1.06 9.75
N LEU A 13 29.40 0.75 8.47
CA LEU A 13 30.48 1.19 7.60
C LEU A 13 30.29 2.67 7.24
N ARG A 14 30.82 3.57 8.07
CA ARG A 14 30.77 5.03 7.84
C ARG A 14 31.90 5.46 6.90
N GLY A 15 31.58 6.30 5.91
CA GLY A 15 32.58 6.99 5.07
C GLY A 15 33.20 6.18 3.92
N SER A 16 32.77 4.95 3.67
CA SER A 16 33.27 4.10 2.58
C SER A 16 32.31 3.98 1.38
N GLY A 17 31.09 4.50 1.47
CA GLY A 17 30.12 4.49 0.38
C GLY A 17 30.32 5.67 -0.57
N LYS A 18 30.28 5.42 -1.88
CA LYS A 18 30.05 6.45 -2.90
C LYS A 18 28.58 6.39 -3.28
N PRO A 19 27.85 7.52 -3.30
CA PRO A 19 26.49 7.54 -3.82
C PRO A 19 26.54 7.23 -5.31
N GLU A 20 25.89 6.13 -5.71
CA GLU A 20 25.64 5.82 -7.11
C GLU A 20 24.14 5.86 -7.36
N PRO A 21 23.67 6.55 -8.41
CA PRO A 21 22.27 6.48 -8.79
C PRO A 21 21.92 5.05 -9.19
N TYR A 22 20.90 4.49 -8.53
CA TYR A 22 20.36 3.19 -8.91
C TYR A 22 19.93 3.23 -10.38
N THR A 23 20.50 2.37 -11.20
CA THR A 23 20.19 2.26 -12.62
C THR A 23 19.93 0.79 -12.93
N SER A 24 18.73 0.46 -13.40
CA SER A 24 18.41 -0.90 -13.83
C SER A 24 19.40 -1.36 -14.89
N LYS A 25 19.94 -2.58 -14.74
CA LYS A 25 20.78 -3.23 -15.77
C LYS A 25 19.97 -3.64 -17.00
N THR A 26 18.66 -3.75 -16.86
CA THR A 26 17.74 -4.10 -17.93
C THR A 26 17.09 -2.82 -18.45
N PRO A 27 17.27 -2.46 -19.73
CA PRO A 27 16.53 -1.34 -20.31
C PRO A 27 15.04 -1.64 -20.23
N PRO A 28 14.20 -0.68 -19.82
CA PRO A 28 12.77 -0.89 -19.75
C PRO A 28 12.25 -1.32 -21.13
N PRO A 29 11.28 -2.25 -21.19
CA PRO A 29 10.70 -2.67 -22.45
C PRO A 29 10.22 -1.44 -23.22
N ARG A 30 10.68 -1.31 -24.47
CA ARG A 30 10.27 -0.21 -25.35
C ARG A 30 8.89 -0.53 -25.91
N HIS A 31 7.86 -0.14 -25.18
CA HIS A 31 6.50 -0.14 -25.71
C HIS A 31 6.36 0.96 -26.76
N ALA A 32 5.79 0.60 -27.90
CA ALA A 32 5.47 1.56 -28.95
C ALA A 32 4.59 2.67 -28.39
N LEU A 33 4.80 3.90 -28.85
CA LEU A 33 3.93 5.00 -28.48
C LEU A 33 2.52 4.74 -29.06
N PRO A 34 1.45 5.09 -28.32
CA PRO A 34 0.10 5.09 -28.88
C PRO A 34 0.06 5.94 -30.15
N GLN A 35 -0.59 5.44 -31.20
CA GLN A 35 -0.78 6.21 -32.42
C GLN A 35 -1.83 7.29 -32.17
N ARG A 36 -1.44 8.57 -32.28
CA ARG A 36 -2.30 9.73 -32.04
C ARG A 36 -2.30 10.65 -33.27
N GLU A 37 -3.45 11.24 -33.58
CA GLU A 37 -3.48 12.46 -34.37
C GLU A 37 -3.08 13.60 -33.42
N ARG A 38 -1.90 14.19 -33.66
CA ARG A 38 -1.21 15.06 -32.70
C ARG A 38 -2.04 16.26 -32.29
N ALA A 39 -2.66 16.95 -33.25
CA ALA A 39 -3.39 18.19 -32.97
C ALA A 39 -4.67 17.90 -32.18
N ALA A 40 -5.49 16.98 -32.67
CA ALA A 40 -6.72 16.56 -32.01
C ALA A 40 -6.46 15.96 -30.61
N HIS A 41 -5.40 15.16 -30.45
CA HIS A 41 -5.02 14.58 -29.16
C HIS A 41 -4.56 15.64 -28.16
N ALA A 42 -3.73 16.60 -28.59
CA ALA A 42 -3.30 17.69 -27.74
C ALA A 42 -4.48 18.55 -27.28
N GLU A 43 -5.41 18.86 -28.18
CA GLU A 43 -6.63 19.60 -27.87
C GLU A 43 -7.53 18.85 -26.87
N ALA A 44 -7.75 17.55 -27.08
CA ALA A 44 -8.54 16.72 -26.17
C ALA A 44 -7.96 16.69 -24.74
N ILE A 45 -6.65 16.46 -24.58
CA ILE A 45 -6.03 16.47 -23.26
C ILE A 45 -6.11 17.88 -22.66
N ARG A 46 -5.83 18.93 -23.44
CA ARG A 46 -5.87 20.32 -22.99
C ARG A 46 -7.23 20.67 -22.40
N ASP A 47 -8.31 20.21 -23.02
CA ASP A 47 -9.66 20.49 -22.54
C ASP A 47 -9.97 19.75 -21.24
N THR A 48 -9.60 18.47 -21.12
CA THR A 48 -9.76 17.73 -19.84
C THR A 48 -8.94 18.37 -18.71
N LEU A 49 -7.72 18.81 -19.00
CA LEU A 49 -6.88 19.52 -18.03
C LEU A 49 -7.47 20.87 -17.63
N ARG A 50 -8.04 21.65 -18.55
CA ARG A 50 -8.72 22.91 -18.22
C ARG A 50 -9.92 22.68 -17.30
N VAL A 51 -10.71 21.66 -17.57
CA VAL A 51 -11.83 21.26 -16.70
C VAL A 51 -11.32 20.87 -15.31
N ALA A 52 -10.25 20.06 -15.23
CA ALA A 52 -9.64 19.68 -13.96
C ALA A 52 -9.10 20.89 -13.17
N LEU A 53 -8.45 21.84 -13.84
CA LEU A 53 -7.96 23.08 -13.22
C LEU A 53 -9.09 23.99 -12.73
N ALA A 54 -10.19 24.08 -13.48
CA ALA A 54 -11.38 24.80 -13.03
C ALA A 54 -12.00 24.14 -11.79
N ALA A 55 -12.07 22.81 -11.77
CA ALA A 55 -12.56 22.07 -10.60
C ALA A 55 -11.61 22.23 -9.38
N ALA A 56 -10.30 22.23 -9.59
CA ALA A 56 -9.31 22.51 -8.54
C ALA A 56 -9.48 23.92 -7.95
N ALA A 57 -9.82 24.92 -8.78
CA ALA A 57 -10.12 26.27 -8.32
C ALA A 57 -11.41 26.31 -7.49
N THR A 58 -12.45 25.56 -7.88
CA THR A 58 -13.68 25.41 -7.06
C THR A 58 -13.39 24.75 -5.73
N GLN A 59 -12.71 23.61 -5.72
CA GLN A 59 -12.35 22.88 -4.51
C GLN A 59 -11.55 23.74 -3.52
N ARG A 60 -10.69 24.64 -4.05
CA ARG A 60 -9.95 25.58 -3.22
C ARG A 60 -10.85 26.59 -2.51
N ASN A 61 -11.93 27.03 -3.14
CA ASN A 61 -12.88 27.95 -2.52
C ASN A 61 -13.69 27.29 -1.39
N GLU A 62 -13.73 25.96 -1.35
CA GLU A 62 -14.37 25.18 -0.28
C GLU A 62 -13.44 24.95 0.92
N ARG A 63 -12.14 25.27 0.80
CA ARG A 63 -11.17 25.12 1.88
C ARG A 63 -11.46 26.11 3.00
N ASP A 64 -11.29 25.67 4.24
CA ASP A 64 -11.42 26.51 5.42
C ASP A 64 -10.09 27.25 5.66
N PRO A 65 -10.04 28.60 5.52
CA PRO A 65 -8.82 29.36 5.71
C PRO A 65 -8.21 29.20 7.12
N ALA A 66 -9.02 28.86 8.13
CA ALA A 66 -8.53 28.64 9.48
C ALA A 66 -7.78 27.31 9.63
N LEU A 67 -7.99 26.36 8.71
CA LEU A 67 -7.38 25.03 8.75
C LEU A 67 -6.06 24.95 7.99
N LEU A 68 -5.85 25.78 6.97
CA LEU A 68 -4.74 25.66 6.02
C LEU A 68 -3.33 25.76 6.64
N ALA A 69 -2.43 24.89 6.17
CA ALA A 69 -1.01 24.94 6.47
C ALA A 69 -0.17 24.41 5.28
N GLY A 70 1.07 24.89 5.16
CA GLY A 70 2.02 24.43 4.15
C GLY A 70 1.86 25.07 2.76
N THR A 71 2.43 24.42 1.75
CA THR A 71 2.41 24.88 0.36
C THR A 71 1.10 24.52 -0.32
N ALA A 72 0.36 25.54 -0.78
CA ALA A 72 -0.89 25.33 -1.50
C ALA A 72 -0.67 24.64 -2.85
N GLY A 73 -1.54 23.69 -3.13
CA GLY A 73 -1.62 23.01 -4.42
C GLY A 73 -2.92 22.25 -4.59
N PHE A 74 -2.89 21.30 -5.52
CA PHE A 74 -4.02 20.44 -5.86
C PHE A 74 -3.53 19.11 -6.43
N TYR A 75 -4.40 18.13 -6.48
CA TYR A 75 -4.09 16.79 -6.97
C TYR A 75 -4.77 16.54 -8.32
N LEU A 76 -4.04 16.02 -9.29
CA LEU A 76 -4.58 15.63 -10.59
C LEU A 76 -4.43 14.13 -10.80
N ASP A 77 -5.48 13.49 -11.29
CA ASP A 77 -5.44 12.13 -11.79
C ASP A 77 -5.14 12.14 -13.30
N PHE A 78 -4.10 11.42 -13.70
CA PHE A 78 -3.74 11.18 -15.09
C PHE A 78 -4.08 9.74 -15.44
N GLU A 79 -4.99 9.57 -16.39
CA GLU A 79 -5.35 8.26 -16.96
C GLU A 79 -4.31 7.87 -18.02
N ILE A 80 -3.62 6.77 -17.80
CA ILE A 80 -2.52 6.25 -18.63
C ILE A 80 -2.97 4.91 -19.23
N PRO A 81 -2.94 4.73 -20.56
CA PRO A 81 -3.38 3.48 -21.18
C PRO A 81 -2.50 2.29 -20.75
N ALA A 82 -3.09 1.10 -20.75
CA ALA A 82 -2.36 -0.14 -20.46
C ALA A 82 -1.11 -0.29 -21.35
N GLY A 83 -0.01 -0.76 -20.77
CA GLY A 83 1.29 -0.89 -21.44
C GLY A 83 2.08 0.42 -21.59
N SER A 84 1.63 1.50 -20.94
CA SER A 84 2.29 2.82 -20.92
C SER A 84 2.60 3.31 -19.50
N GLU A 85 2.59 2.43 -18.50
CA GLU A 85 2.71 2.73 -17.07
C GLU A 85 3.97 3.53 -16.74
N ASN A 86 5.07 3.27 -17.45
CA ASN A 86 6.33 3.99 -17.32
C ASN A 86 6.23 5.51 -17.60
N ALA A 87 5.15 5.96 -18.23
CA ALA A 87 4.89 7.39 -18.41
C ALA A 87 4.59 8.11 -17.09
N ALA A 88 4.14 7.39 -16.06
CA ALA A 88 3.83 7.97 -14.76
C ALA A 88 5.05 8.69 -14.14
N GLU A 89 6.25 8.11 -14.27
CA GLU A 89 7.50 8.72 -13.78
C GLU A 89 7.79 10.09 -14.44
N LEU A 90 7.31 10.31 -15.66
CA LEU A 90 7.51 11.55 -16.41
C LEU A 90 6.56 12.69 -15.98
N LEU A 91 5.60 12.40 -15.08
CA LEU A 91 4.72 13.39 -14.47
C LEU A 91 5.40 14.14 -13.32
N GLU A 92 6.36 13.53 -12.64
CA GLU A 92 7.12 14.17 -11.55
C GLU A 92 8.06 15.27 -12.06
N ASN A 93 8.19 16.35 -11.29
CA ASN A 93 9.19 17.38 -11.49
C ASN A 93 9.67 17.97 -10.17
N ARG A 94 10.78 17.43 -9.65
CA ARG A 94 11.38 17.85 -8.37
C ARG A 94 11.72 19.33 -8.28
N LEU A 95 12.24 19.93 -9.35
CA LEU A 95 12.59 21.36 -9.37
C LEU A 95 11.36 22.27 -9.24
N LYS A 96 10.19 21.77 -9.62
CA LYS A 96 8.92 22.48 -9.52
C LYS A 96 8.04 21.98 -8.37
N HIS A 97 8.56 21.06 -7.54
CA HIS A 97 7.83 20.40 -6.46
C HIS A 97 6.52 19.72 -6.94
N ILE A 98 6.50 19.25 -8.19
CA ILE A 98 5.43 18.40 -8.71
C ILE A 98 5.80 16.96 -8.37
N GLU A 99 4.92 16.25 -7.69
CA GLU A 99 5.22 14.94 -7.11
C GLU A 99 4.19 13.91 -7.58
N LEU A 100 4.66 12.77 -8.09
CA LEU A 100 3.82 11.59 -8.26
C LEU A 100 3.57 11.00 -6.88
N VAL A 101 2.32 11.04 -6.41
CA VAL A 101 1.97 10.68 -5.03
C VAL A 101 1.33 9.31 -4.93
N ALA A 102 0.53 8.90 -5.92
CA ALA A 102 -0.09 7.59 -5.95
C ALA A 102 -0.15 7.05 -7.37
N PHE A 103 -0.09 5.73 -7.52
CA PHE A 103 -0.26 5.03 -8.79
C PHE A 103 -1.15 3.81 -8.57
N ARG A 104 -2.21 3.68 -9.37
CA ARG A 104 -3.22 2.62 -9.22
C ARG A 104 -3.46 1.94 -10.55
N GLN A 105 -3.37 0.63 -10.58
CA GLN A 105 -3.74 -0.20 -11.73
C GLN A 105 -4.24 -1.55 -11.22
N PRO A 106 -5.54 -1.67 -10.87
CA PRO A 106 -6.08 -2.90 -10.29
C PRO A 106 -5.92 -4.10 -11.23
N VAL A 107 -6.07 -3.88 -12.54
CA VAL A 107 -5.91 -4.90 -13.58
C VAL A 107 -4.88 -4.42 -14.59
N THR A 108 -3.86 -5.23 -14.84
CA THR A 108 -2.73 -4.89 -15.74
C THR A 108 -3.14 -4.66 -17.20
N THR A 109 -4.31 -5.14 -17.60
CA THR A 109 -4.88 -4.93 -18.95
C THR A 109 -5.68 -3.64 -19.07
N GLU A 110 -5.93 -2.94 -17.95
CA GLU A 110 -6.70 -1.70 -17.91
C GLU A 110 -5.79 -0.47 -17.77
N ALA A 111 -6.38 0.70 -17.98
CA ALA A 111 -5.68 1.97 -17.79
C ALA A 111 -5.25 2.12 -16.32
N ALA A 112 -4.04 2.63 -16.14
CA ALA A 112 -3.54 3.04 -14.84
C ALA A 112 -3.95 4.48 -14.54
N ILE A 113 -4.10 4.81 -13.25
CA ILE A 113 -4.31 6.17 -12.79
C ILE A 113 -3.10 6.60 -11.97
N ALA A 114 -2.42 7.64 -12.44
CA ALA A 114 -1.33 8.29 -11.73
C ALA A 114 -1.81 9.60 -11.10
N THR A 115 -1.81 9.68 -9.77
CA THR A 115 -2.19 10.89 -9.03
C THR A 115 -0.96 11.72 -8.73
N VAL A 116 -1.03 13.01 -9.07
CA VAL A 116 0.09 13.93 -8.99
C VAL A 116 -0.30 15.14 -8.17
N PHE A 117 0.51 15.49 -7.17
CA PHE A 117 0.41 16.78 -6.50
C PHE A 117 1.07 17.86 -7.36
N VAL A 118 0.36 18.97 -7.57
CA VAL A 118 0.82 20.13 -8.33
C VAL A 118 0.73 21.38 -7.42
N PRO A 119 1.86 22.00 -7.07
CA PRO A 119 1.85 23.30 -6.39
C PRO A 119 1.21 24.37 -7.26
N ASP A 120 0.59 25.37 -6.64
CA ASP A 120 -0.04 26.48 -7.36
C ASP A 120 0.89 27.24 -8.29
N THR A 121 2.13 27.40 -7.84
CA THR A 121 3.22 28.04 -8.61
C THR A 121 3.54 27.29 -9.90
N ALA A 122 3.13 26.03 -10.02
CA ALA A 122 3.35 25.16 -11.16
C ALA A 122 2.04 24.76 -11.89
N SER A 123 0.92 25.42 -11.60
CA SER A 123 -0.41 25.12 -12.19
C SER A 123 -0.44 25.07 -13.73
N GLU A 124 0.32 25.94 -14.40
CA GLU A 124 0.41 25.96 -15.87
C GLU A 124 1.42 24.95 -16.45
N HIS A 125 2.08 24.12 -15.62
CA HIS A 125 3.18 23.27 -16.07
C HIS A 125 2.76 22.32 -17.18
N PHE A 126 1.65 21.61 -16.99
CA PHE A 126 1.17 20.60 -17.93
C PHE A 126 0.56 21.24 -19.18
N LEU A 127 -0.13 22.38 -19.08
CA LEU A 127 -0.59 23.15 -20.24
C LEU A 127 0.58 23.51 -21.16
N LYS A 128 1.66 24.08 -20.61
CA LYS A 128 2.88 24.39 -21.37
C LYS A 128 3.54 23.15 -21.98
N LYS A 129 3.38 21.98 -21.37
CA LYS A 129 3.93 20.71 -21.88
C LYS A 129 3.09 20.19 -23.05
N ILE A 130 1.76 20.34 -22.99
CA ILE A 130 0.83 20.03 -24.06
C ILE A 130 1.05 20.96 -25.27
N ASP A 131 1.20 22.27 -25.05
CA ASP A 131 1.44 23.23 -26.14
C ASP A 131 2.74 22.93 -26.89
N LYS A 132 3.81 22.59 -26.16
CA LYS A 132 5.07 22.13 -26.78
C LYS A 132 4.87 20.83 -27.54
N TYR A 133 4.09 19.90 -27.01
CA TYR A 133 3.74 18.67 -27.69
C TYR A 133 2.95 18.91 -28.96
N GLU A 134 2.09 19.92 -29.04
CA GLU A 134 1.33 20.26 -30.24
C GLU A 134 2.18 21.01 -31.28
N GLN A 135 3.02 21.95 -30.85
CA GLN A 135 3.58 22.97 -31.75
C GLN A 135 5.08 22.81 -32.06
N GLU A 136 5.83 22.11 -31.21
CA GLU A 136 7.29 22.07 -31.30
C GLU A 136 7.83 20.67 -31.54
N ASN A 137 8.89 20.58 -32.34
CA ASN A 137 9.67 19.36 -32.51
C ASN A 137 11.04 19.48 -31.80
N THR A 138 11.56 18.34 -31.37
CA THR A 138 12.95 18.19 -30.94
C THR A 138 13.89 18.32 -32.14
N ARG A 139 15.20 18.48 -31.88
CA ARG A 139 16.22 18.50 -32.95
C ARG A 139 16.23 17.23 -33.81
N LYS A 140 15.71 16.11 -33.30
CA LYS A 140 15.59 14.83 -33.99
C LYS A 140 14.30 14.68 -34.80
N GLY A 141 13.44 15.70 -34.82
CA GLY A 141 12.17 15.70 -35.56
C GLY A 141 10.95 15.24 -34.76
N ASN A 142 11.12 14.53 -33.65
CA ASN A 142 9.99 14.05 -32.82
C ASN A 142 9.32 15.20 -32.05
N PRO A 143 7.99 15.17 -31.83
CA PRO A 143 7.29 16.14 -31.00
C PRO A 143 7.88 16.26 -29.58
N LYS A 144 7.97 17.48 -29.04
CA LYS A 144 8.48 17.68 -27.68
C LYS A 144 7.50 17.12 -26.65
N GLY A 145 7.97 16.36 -25.66
CA GLY A 145 7.10 15.80 -24.61
C GLY A 145 6.22 14.62 -25.05
N GLU A 146 6.39 14.14 -26.28
CA GLU A 146 5.65 12.99 -26.85
C GLU A 146 5.66 11.75 -25.94
N ALA A 147 6.80 11.46 -25.31
CA ALA A 147 6.96 10.32 -24.41
C ALA A 147 5.97 10.32 -23.22
N LEU A 148 5.46 11.48 -22.83
CA LEU A 148 4.42 11.59 -21.81
C LEU A 148 3.05 11.85 -22.45
N ILE A 149 2.92 12.93 -23.25
CA ILE A 149 1.60 13.43 -23.65
C ILE A 149 0.85 12.43 -24.55
N ALA A 150 1.56 11.65 -25.38
CA ALA A 150 0.91 10.62 -26.21
C ALA A 150 0.34 9.44 -25.38
N ARG A 151 0.78 9.30 -24.13
CA ARG A 151 0.43 8.24 -23.15
C ARG A 151 -0.48 8.75 -22.03
N ILE A 152 -1.14 9.88 -22.24
CA ILE A 152 -2.21 10.36 -21.35
C ILE A 152 -3.50 10.27 -22.17
N ASP A 153 -4.52 9.62 -21.64
CA ASP A 153 -5.86 9.62 -22.24
C ASP A 153 -6.72 10.75 -21.69
N ARG A 154 -6.60 11.03 -20.39
CA ARG A 154 -7.45 12.01 -19.72
C ARG A 154 -6.78 12.56 -18.45
N VAL A 155 -7.16 13.79 -18.09
CA VAL A 155 -6.80 14.40 -16.80
C VAL A 155 -8.06 14.80 -16.05
N THR A 156 -8.15 14.47 -14.77
CA THR A 156 -9.25 14.86 -13.87
C THR A 156 -8.73 15.42 -12.55
N ILE A 157 -9.54 16.22 -11.86
CA ILE A 157 -9.26 16.58 -10.45
C ILE A 157 -9.33 15.30 -9.60
N ALA A 158 -8.36 15.10 -8.72
CA ALA A 158 -8.33 13.92 -7.87
C ALA A 158 -9.23 14.11 -6.62
N ALA A 159 -9.81 13.01 -6.15
CA ALA A 159 -10.56 12.96 -4.90
C ALA A 159 -9.76 12.23 -3.82
N VAL A 160 -10.26 12.20 -2.58
CA VAL A 160 -9.61 11.48 -1.48
C VAL A 160 -9.33 10.01 -1.82
N ARG A 161 -10.26 9.35 -2.52
CA ARG A 161 -10.12 7.96 -2.98
C ARG A 161 -8.97 7.77 -3.97
N SER A 162 -8.58 8.82 -4.69
CA SER A 162 -7.41 8.82 -5.57
C SER A 162 -6.10 8.69 -4.80
N LEU A 163 -6.06 8.93 -3.49
CA LEU A 163 -4.85 8.68 -2.71
C LEU A 163 -4.84 7.30 -2.05
N TYR A 164 -5.93 6.52 -2.16
CA TYR A 164 -5.99 5.19 -1.55
C TYR A 164 -5.23 4.17 -2.40
N THR A 165 -4.17 3.57 -1.86
CA THR A 165 -3.27 2.65 -2.57
C THR A 165 -3.23 1.24 -2.00
N ASP A 166 -4.08 0.93 -1.01
CA ASP A 166 -4.27 -0.44 -0.53
C ASP A 166 -5.25 -1.22 -1.43
N ASP A 167 -5.53 -2.46 -1.07
CA ASP A 167 -6.58 -3.26 -1.69
C ASP A 167 -7.93 -2.50 -1.70
N PRO A 168 -8.55 -2.28 -2.88
CA PRO A 168 -9.84 -1.60 -2.99
C PRO A 168 -10.94 -2.19 -2.10
N ASP A 169 -10.89 -3.48 -1.80
CA ASP A 169 -11.88 -4.17 -0.97
C ASP A 169 -11.71 -3.86 0.53
N LEU A 170 -10.56 -3.31 0.95
CA LEU A 170 -10.30 -2.85 2.31
C LEU A 170 -10.74 -1.40 2.56
N TYR A 171 -11.23 -0.71 1.52
CA TYR A 171 -11.73 0.66 1.67
C TYR A 171 -12.96 0.65 2.59
N PRO A 172 -13.00 1.47 3.66
CA PRO A 172 -14.06 1.39 4.65
C PRO A 172 -15.43 1.75 4.06
N ALA A 173 -16.47 1.10 4.59
CA ALA A 173 -17.85 1.45 4.25
C ALA A 173 -18.19 2.88 4.75
N ASP A 174 -19.24 3.46 4.18
CA ASP A 174 -19.68 4.81 4.58
C ASP A 174 -20.00 4.87 6.09
N GLY A 175 -19.31 5.76 6.81
CA GLY A 175 -19.44 5.93 8.26
C GLY A 175 -18.64 4.93 9.11
N GLU A 176 -17.96 3.95 8.51
CA GLU A 176 -17.01 3.09 9.23
C GLU A 176 -15.75 3.88 9.55
N ALA A 177 -15.51 4.13 10.85
CA ALA A 177 -14.29 4.75 11.31
C ALA A 177 -13.20 3.70 11.52
N ILE A 178 -12.04 3.95 10.90
CA ILE A 178 -10.87 3.05 10.95
C ILE A 178 -9.62 3.85 11.28
N TRP A 179 -8.54 3.13 11.62
CA TRP A 179 -7.21 3.69 11.59
C TRP A 179 -6.69 3.71 10.14
N TRP A 180 -6.27 4.89 9.70
CA TRP A 180 -5.68 5.12 8.39
C TRP A 180 -4.17 5.30 8.53
N GLU A 181 -3.41 4.60 7.70
CA GLU A 181 -2.04 5.02 7.39
C GLU A 181 -2.09 6.21 6.44
N VAL A 182 -1.71 7.37 6.93
CA VAL A 182 -1.56 8.58 6.13
C VAL A 182 -0.07 8.77 5.83
N TRP A 183 0.29 8.46 4.59
CA TRP A 183 1.64 8.66 4.09
C TRP A 183 1.78 10.11 3.65
N LEU A 184 2.79 10.78 4.17
CA LEU A 184 3.05 12.20 3.97
C LEU A 184 4.16 12.40 2.95
N ARG A 185 3.99 13.45 2.15
CA ARG A 185 5.06 14.01 1.32
C ARG A 185 6.22 14.46 2.22
N ASN A 186 7.44 14.41 1.69
CA ASN A 186 8.64 14.67 2.48
C ASN A 186 8.64 16.09 3.05
N GLU A 187 9.08 16.27 4.30
CA GLU A 187 9.14 17.57 5.00
C GLU A 187 7.78 18.27 5.22
N HIS A 188 6.65 17.57 5.08
CA HIS A 188 5.30 18.14 5.24
C HIS A 188 4.60 17.81 6.59
N THR A 189 5.30 17.15 7.52
CA THR A 189 4.74 16.67 8.80
C THR A 189 4.24 17.79 9.71
N ASP A 190 4.93 18.92 9.79
CA ASP A 190 4.47 20.04 10.63
C ASP A 190 3.18 20.66 10.09
N SER A 191 3.07 20.78 8.76
CA SER A 191 1.85 21.27 8.11
C SER A 191 0.69 20.29 8.31
N PHE A 192 0.97 19.00 8.20
CA PHE A 192 -0.03 17.95 8.47
C PHE A 192 -0.53 18.02 9.92
N ARG A 193 0.39 18.05 10.89
CA ARG A 193 0.08 18.15 12.32
C ARG A 193 -0.81 19.36 12.62
N ALA A 194 -0.46 20.52 12.09
CA ALA A 194 -1.25 21.74 12.29
C ALA A 194 -2.70 21.59 11.78
N VAL A 195 -2.91 20.97 10.60
CA VAL A 195 -4.27 20.73 10.08
C VAL A 195 -5.02 19.72 10.95
N THR A 196 -4.39 18.61 11.31
CA THR A 196 -5.02 17.56 12.13
C THR A 196 -5.41 18.06 13.53
N GLU A 197 -4.58 18.91 14.16
CA GLU A 197 -4.87 19.52 15.45
C GLU A 197 -6.06 20.47 15.37
N ARG A 198 -6.13 21.32 14.33
CA ARG A 198 -7.26 22.24 14.12
C ARG A 198 -8.56 21.52 13.79
N LEU A 199 -8.47 20.36 13.14
CA LEU A 199 -9.61 19.47 12.87
C LEU A 199 -9.98 18.61 14.09
N ASN A 200 -9.20 18.63 15.18
CA ASN A 200 -9.34 17.75 16.34
C ASN A 200 -9.38 16.26 15.98
N LEU A 201 -8.54 15.84 15.02
CA LEU A 201 -8.48 14.43 14.63
C LEU A 201 -7.65 13.63 15.63
N PRO A 202 -8.09 12.40 16.00
CA PRO A 202 -7.25 11.50 16.76
C PRO A 202 -6.08 11.03 15.89
N VAL A 203 -4.87 11.42 16.26
CA VAL A 203 -3.61 11.02 15.58
C VAL A 203 -2.72 10.31 16.59
N GLN A 204 -2.16 9.16 16.20
CA GLN A 204 -1.21 8.44 17.05
C GLN A 204 0.10 9.22 17.15
N GLN A 205 0.72 9.25 18.33
CA GLN A 205 1.95 10.02 18.54
C GLN A 205 3.18 9.42 17.86
N THR A 206 3.19 8.10 17.71
CA THR A 206 4.27 7.37 17.03
C THR A 206 4.15 7.57 15.53
N ARG A 207 5.27 7.90 14.89
CA ARG A 207 5.39 8.01 13.43
C ARG A 207 6.47 7.08 12.91
N LEU A 208 6.27 6.58 11.69
CA LEU A 208 7.31 5.86 10.96
C LEU A 208 7.96 6.83 9.97
N SER A 209 9.29 6.86 9.97
CA SER A 209 10.06 7.73 9.07
C SER A 209 10.83 6.87 8.08
N PHE A 210 10.54 7.07 6.80
CA PHE A 210 11.27 6.51 5.67
C PHE A 210 12.09 7.63 5.00
N PRO A 211 13.09 7.31 4.16
CA PRO A 211 13.92 8.34 3.52
C PRO A 211 13.14 9.40 2.73
N ASP A 212 12.04 9.00 2.07
CA ASP A 212 11.27 9.87 1.17
C ASP A 212 9.83 10.15 1.65
N ARG A 213 9.39 9.54 2.77
CA ARG A 213 8.01 9.59 3.28
C ARG A 213 7.98 9.48 4.80
N GLU A 214 6.99 10.11 5.43
CA GLU A 214 6.64 9.83 6.83
C GLU A 214 5.23 9.24 6.88
N VAL A 215 4.97 8.33 7.81
CA VAL A 215 3.64 7.70 7.98
C VAL A 215 3.11 8.00 9.36
N CYS A 216 1.87 8.51 9.39
CA CYS A 216 1.12 8.83 10.58
C CYS A 216 -0.18 8.02 10.60
N LEU A 217 -0.63 7.61 11.80
CA LEU A 217 -1.91 6.93 11.96
C LEU A 217 -2.99 7.93 12.39
N VAL A 218 -4.09 8.00 11.64
CA VAL A 218 -5.23 8.89 11.91
C VAL A 218 -6.50 8.06 12.01
N TYR A 219 -7.31 8.30 13.03
CA TYR A 219 -8.60 7.63 13.20
C TYR A 219 -9.74 8.48 12.64
N GLY A 220 -10.60 7.88 11.82
CA GLY A 220 -11.79 8.54 11.28
C GLY A 220 -12.48 7.74 10.19
N ASP A 221 -13.67 8.20 9.80
CA ASP A 221 -14.37 7.68 8.62
C ASP A 221 -13.89 8.36 7.33
N SER A 222 -14.39 7.89 6.19
CA SER A 222 -14.06 8.44 4.87
C SER A 222 -14.42 9.93 4.71
N ALA A 223 -15.45 10.42 5.39
CA ALA A 223 -15.86 11.82 5.35
C ALA A 223 -14.87 12.73 6.12
N VAL A 224 -14.42 12.28 7.29
CA VAL A 224 -13.37 12.94 8.08
C VAL A 224 -12.06 13.01 7.30
N ILE A 225 -11.64 11.90 6.69
CA ILE A 225 -10.43 11.88 5.85
C ILE A 225 -10.60 12.73 4.58
N GLY A 226 -11.80 12.77 4.00
CA GLY A 226 -12.14 13.67 2.91
C GLY A 226 -11.96 15.15 3.28
N ARG A 227 -12.39 15.54 4.49
CA ARG A 227 -12.18 16.91 5.01
C ARG A 227 -10.70 17.21 5.26
N LEU A 228 -9.94 16.24 5.76
CA LEU A 228 -8.49 16.35 5.91
C LEU A 228 -7.82 16.56 4.55
N PHE A 229 -8.11 15.72 3.56
CA PHE A 229 -7.61 15.84 2.19
C PHE A 229 -7.94 17.19 1.56
N LEU A 230 -9.16 17.69 1.75
CA LEU A 230 -9.57 18.99 1.23
C LEU A 230 -8.68 20.13 1.75
N ASN A 231 -8.28 20.07 3.02
CA ASN A 231 -7.58 21.16 3.72
C ASN A 231 -6.07 20.92 3.92
N CYS A 232 -5.53 19.79 3.46
CA CYS A 232 -4.15 19.39 3.68
C CYS A 232 -3.47 18.89 2.39
N ASP A 233 -2.49 19.65 1.93
CA ASP A 233 -1.69 19.35 0.73
C ASP A 233 -0.47 18.44 1.03
N SER A 234 -0.40 17.87 2.23
CA SER A 234 0.71 17.04 2.70
C SER A 234 0.57 15.56 2.36
N ILE A 235 -0.61 15.09 1.95
CA ILE A 235 -0.91 13.65 1.81
C ILE A 235 -0.33 13.10 0.50
N ALA A 236 0.49 12.06 0.59
CA ALA A 236 0.97 11.30 -0.55
C ALA A 236 0.06 10.10 -0.84
N GLU A 237 -0.19 9.27 0.16
CA GLU A 237 -1.00 8.05 0.03
C GLU A 237 -1.84 7.80 1.30
N LEU A 238 -2.88 7.00 1.13
CA LEU A 238 -3.79 6.52 2.18
C LEU A 238 -3.88 5.00 2.10
N ARG A 239 -3.82 4.33 3.25
CA ARG A 239 -4.07 2.89 3.37
C ARG A 239 -4.85 2.59 4.64
N ARG A 240 -5.47 1.41 4.70
CA ARG A 240 -6.02 0.89 5.95
C ARG A 240 -4.83 0.50 6.83
N ALA A 241 -4.80 0.97 8.07
CA ALA A 241 -3.78 0.50 9.00
C ALA A 241 -4.00 -0.99 9.25
N LYS A 242 -2.96 -1.79 9.02
CA LYS A 242 -2.99 -3.23 9.24
C LYS A 242 -2.50 -3.51 10.64
N ASP A 243 -3.21 -4.37 11.35
CA ASP A 243 -2.73 -4.87 12.62
C ASP A 243 -1.43 -5.64 12.35
N LEU A 244 -0.35 -5.23 13.03
CA LEU A 244 0.92 -5.90 12.90
C LEU A 244 0.89 -7.14 13.81
N PRO A 245 1.18 -8.34 13.27
CA PRO A 245 1.19 -9.56 14.07
C PRO A 245 2.33 -9.60 15.10
N GLY A 246 3.10 -8.51 15.24
CA GLY A 246 4.18 -8.38 16.22
C GLY A 246 3.73 -8.63 17.66
N HIS A 247 2.46 -8.36 17.99
CA HIS A 247 1.90 -8.71 19.29
C HIS A 247 1.98 -10.23 19.54
N PHE A 248 1.53 -11.07 18.59
CA PHE A 248 1.58 -12.54 18.68
C PHE A 248 3.00 -13.08 18.91
N VAL A 249 4.01 -12.45 18.30
CA VAL A 249 5.42 -12.89 18.38
C VAL A 249 6.06 -12.53 19.74
N THR A 250 5.50 -11.56 20.46
CA THR A 250 6.02 -11.08 21.75
C THR A 250 5.27 -11.61 22.96
N TRP A 251 4.17 -12.35 22.75
CA TRP A 251 3.37 -12.88 23.84
C TRP A 251 4.15 -13.82 24.74
N SER A 252 3.87 -13.70 26.04
CA SER A 252 4.28 -14.68 27.02
C SER A 252 3.62 -16.03 26.76
N ASN A 253 4.21 -17.11 27.26
CA ASN A 253 3.63 -18.45 27.13
C ASN A 253 2.21 -18.56 27.73
N VAL A 254 1.88 -17.71 28.72
CA VAL A 254 0.55 -17.67 29.35
C VAL A 254 -0.47 -17.10 28.36
N GLU A 255 -0.17 -15.95 27.77
CA GLU A 255 -1.03 -15.32 26.75
C GLU A 255 -1.20 -16.25 25.55
N GLN A 256 -0.11 -16.83 25.03
CA GLN A 256 -0.22 -17.79 23.91
C GLN A 256 -1.15 -18.98 24.24
N ALA A 257 -1.11 -19.49 25.46
CA ALA A 257 -1.97 -20.60 25.88
C ALA A 257 -3.45 -20.18 26.01
N GLU A 258 -3.73 -18.99 26.54
CA GLU A 258 -5.09 -18.44 26.63
C GLU A 258 -5.71 -18.27 25.24
N TRP A 259 -4.98 -17.65 24.32
CA TRP A 259 -5.44 -17.43 22.95
C TRP A 259 -5.57 -18.74 22.14
N ALA A 260 -4.65 -19.69 22.33
CA ALA A 260 -4.78 -21.01 21.72
C ALA A 260 -6.00 -21.77 22.25
N THR A 261 -6.36 -21.58 23.53
CA THR A 261 -7.57 -22.19 24.11
C THR A 261 -8.83 -21.54 23.57
N ASP A 262 -8.88 -20.20 23.53
CA ASP A 262 -10.01 -19.46 22.94
C ASP A 262 -10.26 -19.88 21.49
N LEU A 263 -9.20 -19.93 20.68
CA LEU A 263 -9.34 -20.37 19.29
C LEU A 263 -9.76 -21.83 19.22
N ALA A 264 -9.21 -22.72 20.06
CA ALA A 264 -9.59 -24.12 20.08
C ALA A 264 -11.10 -24.32 20.35
N ASP A 265 -11.69 -23.50 21.21
CA ASP A 265 -13.12 -23.54 21.55
C ASP A 265 -14.03 -23.05 20.40
N ARG A 266 -13.48 -22.30 19.43
CA ARG A 266 -14.19 -21.75 18.26
C ARG A 266 -13.95 -22.54 16.96
N ILE A 267 -13.15 -23.60 17.00
CA ILE A 267 -12.90 -24.44 15.83
C ILE A 267 -14.16 -25.24 15.50
N VAL A 268 -14.61 -25.11 14.24
CA VAL A 268 -15.63 -25.97 13.66
C VAL A 268 -14.94 -26.98 12.75
N MET A 269 -14.97 -28.25 13.16
CA MET A 269 -14.40 -29.35 12.39
C MET A 269 -15.24 -29.60 11.12
N PRO A 270 -14.61 -29.95 9.99
CA PRO A 270 -15.34 -30.38 8.81
C PRO A 270 -16.17 -31.63 9.12
N ILE A 271 -17.31 -31.76 8.43
CA ILE A 271 -18.25 -32.89 8.62
C ILE A 271 -17.66 -34.18 8.03
N THR A 272 -16.73 -34.07 7.08
CA THR A 272 -16.12 -35.19 6.37
C THR A 272 -14.58 -35.07 6.34
N ASP A 273 -13.90 -36.21 6.47
CA ASP A 273 -12.43 -36.33 6.43
C ASP A 273 -11.93 -36.54 4.99
N ASP A 274 -12.39 -35.70 4.06
CA ASP A 274 -12.14 -35.93 2.62
C ASP A 274 -10.75 -35.41 2.15
N VAL A 275 -10.08 -34.62 2.98
CA VAL A 275 -8.81 -33.96 2.65
C VAL A 275 -7.74 -34.31 3.70
N ALA A 276 -6.59 -34.80 3.24
CA ALA A 276 -5.43 -35.06 4.07
C ALA A 276 -4.20 -34.31 3.53
N VAL A 277 -3.44 -33.69 4.43
CA VAL A 277 -2.19 -33.00 4.11
C VAL A 277 -1.05 -33.76 4.77
N CYS A 278 -0.11 -34.27 3.96
CA CYS A 278 1.10 -34.93 4.46
C CYS A 278 2.24 -33.91 4.58
N ILE A 279 2.83 -33.83 5.77
CA ILE A 279 3.95 -32.93 6.08
C ILE A 279 5.18 -33.77 6.41
N LEU A 280 6.28 -33.54 5.69
CA LEU A 280 7.57 -34.18 5.93
C LEU A 280 8.52 -33.18 6.59
N ASP A 281 8.59 -33.20 7.92
CA ASP A 281 9.34 -32.21 8.71
C ASP A 281 9.96 -32.81 9.99
N SER A 282 10.34 -31.98 10.97
CA SER A 282 11.03 -32.36 12.21
C SER A 282 10.19 -33.10 13.25
N GLY A 283 8.96 -33.50 12.89
CA GLY A 283 7.94 -34.05 13.79
C GLY A 283 6.83 -33.03 14.05
N VAL A 284 5.93 -33.34 14.97
CA VAL A 284 4.82 -32.44 15.36
C VAL A 284 4.50 -32.60 16.84
N THR A 285 4.13 -31.50 17.51
CA THR A 285 3.67 -31.54 18.91
C THR A 285 2.22 -32.05 18.95
N VAL A 286 2.04 -33.37 19.16
CA VAL A 286 0.73 -34.03 19.07
C VAL A 286 -0.29 -33.48 20.07
N THR A 287 0.17 -33.04 21.24
CA THR A 287 -0.70 -32.50 22.30
C THR A 287 -0.96 -31.00 22.15
N HIS A 288 -0.58 -30.38 21.03
CA HIS A 288 -0.83 -28.96 20.81
C HIS A 288 -2.35 -28.71 20.68
N PRO A 289 -2.96 -27.81 21.47
CA PRO A 289 -4.41 -27.62 21.50
C PRO A 289 -5.06 -27.35 20.14
N LEU A 290 -4.36 -26.58 19.29
CA LEU A 290 -4.82 -26.25 17.94
C LEU A 290 -4.55 -27.35 16.89
N LEU A 291 -3.71 -28.35 17.18
CA LEU A 291 -3.40 -29.42 16.21
C LEU A 291 -4.11 -30.72 16.55
N ALA A 292 -4.25 -31.02 17.85
CA ALA A 292 -4.83 -32.28 18.33
C ALA A 292 -6.23 -32.59 17.75
N PRO A 293 -7.14 -31.62 17.50
CA PRO A 293 -8.44 -31.91 16.89
C PRO A 293 -8.35 -32.46 15.46
N ALA A 294 -7.30 -32.11 14.71
CA ALA A 294 -7.13 -32.43 13.30
C ALA A 294 -5.94 -33.37 13.02
N LEU A 295 -5.31 -33.93 14.06
CA LEU A 295 -4.13 -34.78 13.96
C LEU A 295 -4.36 -36.11 14.68
N ALA A 296 -4.64 -37.18 13.93
CA ALA A 296 -4.77 -38.49 14.51
C ALA A 296 -3.40 -39.03 14.97
N PRO A 297 -3.28 -39.63 16.17
CA PRO A 297 -1.99 -40.13 16.67
C PRO A 297 -1.30 -41.16 15.76
N ASN A 298 -2.09 -41.91 14.97
CA ASN A 298 -1.57 -42.93 14.06
C ASN A 298 -0.98 -42.34 12.77
N ASP A 299 -1.23 -41.07 12.47
CA ASP A 299 -0.72 -40.38 11.28
C ASP A 299 0.64 -39.72 11.54
N VAL A 300 1.08 -39.72 12.81
CA VAL A 300 2.40 -39.24 13.20
C VAL A 300 3.40 -40.38 13.04
N GLN A 301 4.22 -40.29 12.00
CA GLN A 301 5.15 -41.35 11.63
C GLN A 301 6.59 -40.85 11.63
N VAL A 302 7.51 -41.79 11.79
CA VAL A 302 8.94 -41.53 11.74
C VAL A 302 9.61 -42.55 10.85
N TYR A 303 10.54 -42.10 10.02
CA TYR A 303 11.26 -42.98 9.10
C TYR A 303 12.18 -43.95 9.85
N ASP A 304 12.89 -43.45 10.87
CA ASP A 304 13.77 -44.25 11.74
C ASP A 304 13.10 -44.42 13.11
N PRO A 305 12.74 -45.66 13.53
CA PRO A 305 12.13 -45.92 14.83
C PRO A 305 12.96 -45.47 16.04
N ALA A 306 14.27 -45.21 15.87
CA ALA A 306 15.12 -44.66 16.92
C ALA A 306 14.93 -43.14 17.14
N TRP A 307 14.24 -42.43 16.24
CA TRP A 307 14.01 -40.99 16.36
C TRP A 307 12.74 -40.69 17.17
N SER A 308 12.70 -39.48 17.74
CA SER A 308 11.53 -38.96 18.43
C SER A 308 10.43 -38.61 17.42
N LEU A 309 9.17 -38.96 17.73
CA LEU A 309 7.98 -38.48 17.02
C LEU A 309 7.66 -37.01 17.34
N GLN A 310 8.11 -36.53 18.50
CA GLN A 310 7.91 -35.14 18.94
C GLN A 310 8.81 -34.18 18.20
N ASP A 311 8.28 -33.00 17.93
CA ASP A 311 9.01 -31.91 17.32
C ASP A 311 9.93 -31.20 18.33
N ASN A 312 11.21 -31.54 18.29
CA ASN A 312 12.21 -30.92 19.17
C ASN A 312 12.74 -29.57 18.64
N ARG A 313 12.34 -29.15 17.43
CA ARG A 313 12.81 -27.92 16.80
C ARG A 313 11.73 -26.85 16.67
N GLY A 314 10.46 -27.25 16.72
CA GLY A 314 9.28 -26.39 16.56
C GLY A 314 8.90 -26.15 15.09
N HIS A 315 9.74 -26.56 14.12
CA HIS A 315 9.51 -26.26 12.71
C HIS A 315 8.31 -27.03 12.17
N GLY A 316 8.26 -28.35 12.36
CA GLY A 316 7.14 -29.16 11.88
C GLY A 316 5.81 -28.85 12.58
N THR A 317 5.83 -28.45 13.85
CA THR A 317 4.65 -27.96 14.57
C THR A 317 4.12 -26.66 13.95
N ASN A 318 5.02 -25.73 13.60
CA ASN A 318 4.64 -24.50 12.92
C ASN A 318 4.08 -24.77 11.51
N MET A 319 4.70 -25.69 10.76
CA MET A 319 4.22 -26.07 9.43
C MET A 319 2.83 -26.73 9.48
N ALA A 320 2.57 -27.57 10.49
CA ALA A 320 1.24 -28.14 10.71
C ALA A 320 0.19 -27.07 11.03
N GLY A 321 0.55 -26.05 11.81
CA GLY A 321 -0.31 -24.88 12.06
C GLY A 321 -0.64 -24.13 10.77
N VAL A 322 0.37 -23.83 9.94
CA VAL A 322 0.15 -23.14 8.65
C VAL A 322 -0.74 -23.97 7.71
N ALA A 323 -0.55 -25.29 7.67
CA ALA A 323 -1.37 -26.17 6.83
C ALA A 323 -2.85 -26.19 7.24
N LEU A 324 -3.15 -26.07 8.54
CA LEU A 324 -4.52 -26.09 9.05
C LEU A 324 -5.20 -24.72 9.03
N TYR A 325 -4.46 -23.66 9.36
CA TYR A 325 -5.03 -22.33 9.63
C TYR A 325 -4.63 -21.26 8.61
N GLY A 326 -3.65 -21.52 7.75
CA GLY A 326 -3.08 -20.49 6.88
C GLY A 326 -2.45 -19.35 7.68
N ASP A 327 -2.97 -18.13 7.50
CA ASP A 327 -2.57 -16.97 8.29
C ASP A 327 -3.27 -16.97 9.66
N LEU A 328 -2.60 -17.57 10.65
CA LEU A 328 -3.10 -17.69 12.02
C LEU A 328 -3.38 -16.32 12.68
N ALA A 329 -2.70 -15.24 12.28
CA ALA A 329 -2.95 -13.92 12.87
C ALA A 329 -4.38 -13.46 12.61
N SER A 330 -4.83 -13.57 11.35
CA SER A 330 -6.21 -13.23 10.96
C SER A 330 -7.27 -14.06 11.70
N VAL A 331 -6.96 -15.32 11.98
CA VAL A 331 -7.85 -16.25 12.68
C VAL A 331 -7.94 -15.91 14.17
N LEU A 332 -6.80 -15.55 14.78
CA LEU A 332 -6.75 -15.13 16.17
C LEU A 332 -7.43 -13.77 16.39
N GLU A 333 -7.29 -12.82 15.46
CA GLU A 333 -7.93 -11.49 15.55
C GLU A 333 -9.46 -11.56 15.43
N SER A 334 -10.00 -12.62 14.81
CA SER A 334 -11.43 -12.85 14.69
C SER A 334 -12.05 -13.43 15.97
N ALA A 335 -13.21 -12.90 16.36
CA ALA A 335 -14.05 -13.46 17.42
C ALA A 335 -15.12 -14.45 16.92
N SER A 336 -15.12 -14.77 15.62
CA SER A 336 -16.12 -15.66 15.00
C SER A 336 -15.67 -17.12 15.00
N ASP A 337 -16.61 -18.05 14.84
CA ASP A 337 -16.30 -19.47 14.63
C ASP A 337 -15.41 -19.64 13.38
N HIS A 338 -14.40 -20.50 13.46
CA HIS A 338 -13.46 -20.76 12.37
C HIS A 338 -13.61 -22.19 11.87
N SER A 339 -14.02 -22.34 10.61
CA SER A 339 -14.10 -23.65 9.95
C SER A 339 -12.74 -24.03 9.39
N LEU A 340 -12.22 -25.19 9.80
CA LEU A 340 -10.98 -25.73 9.22
C LEU A 340 -11.23 -26.20 7.78
N LEU A 341 -10.29 -25.88 6.88
CA LEU A 341 -10.32 -26.29 5.48
C LEU A 341 -11.63 -25.92 4.77
N ASP A 342 -12.06 -24.66 4.86
CA ASP A 342 -13.20 -24.15 4.10
C ASP A 342 -12.97 -24.41 2.59
N PRO A 343 -13.84 -25.19 1.91
CA PRO A 343 -13.72 -25.45 0.49
C PRO A 343 -13.71 -24.19 -0.40
N ALA A 344 -14.17 -23.05 0.12
CA ALA A 344 -14.16 -21.77 -0.59
C ALA A 344 -12.80 -21.04 -0.55
N ALA A 345 -11.86 -21.47 0.31
CA ALA A 345 -10.58 -20.81 0.54
C ALA A 345 -9.36 -21.50 -0.11
N LEU A 346 -9.57 -22.59 -0.87
CA LEU A 346 -8.54 -23.33 -1.61
C LEU A 346 -8.58 -23.10 -3.12
#